data_AF-A0A8J6WPB3-F1
#
_entry.id   AF-A0A8J6WPB3-F1
#
_cell.length_a   1.000
_cell.length_b   1.000
_cell.length_c   1.000
_cell.angle_alpha   90.00
_cell.angle_beta   90.00
_cell.angle_gamma   90.00
#
_symmetry.space_group_name_H-M   'P 1'
#
loop_
_entity.id
_entity.type
_entity.pdbx_description
1 polymer ?
#
loop_
_entity_poly.entity_id
_entity_poly.type
_entity_poly.pdbx_seq_one_letter_code
_entity_poly.pdbx_strand_id
1 'polypeptide(L)' 'MQTSKQPDISTSKAKSSSKDFKRTTVYLTQELHRRLKRASLDKEMEMSDIAEAAIAAWLDEHSDV' A
#
# COMPACT_ATOMS: atom_id res chain seq x y z
N MET A 1 6.37 -22.09 -22.35
CA MET A 1 5.03 -21.62 -22.73
C MET A 1 4.47 -20.77 -21.60
N GLN A 2 3.96 -19.58 -21.95
CA GLN A 2 3.14 -18.65 -21.16
C GLN A 2 3.82 -17.68 -20.16
N THR A 3 4.08 -16.49 -20.68
CA THR A 3 4.38 -15.22 -20.01
C THR A 3 3.12 -14.62 -19.38
N SER A 4 3.11 -14.45 -18.05
CA SER A 4 2.17 -13.57 -17.37
C SER A 4 2.88 -12.24 -17.08
N LYS A 5 2.69 -11.29 -18.00
CA LYS A 5 3.22 -9.93 -17.94
C LYS A 5 2.31 -9.11 -17.01
N GLN A 6 2.69 -8.97 -15.74
CA GLN A 6 2.14 -7.94 -14.88
C GLN A 6 2.71 -6.59 -15.32
N PRO A 7 1.91 -5.51 -15.33
CA PRO A 7 2.42 -4.19 -15.69
C PRO A 7 3.43 -3.73 -14.64
N ASP A 8 4.65 -3.49 -15.10
CA ASP A 8 5.71 -2.76 -14.42
C ASP A 8 5.18 -1.39 -13.98
N ILE A 9 4.73 -1.30 -12.72
CA ILE A 9 4.60 -0.03 -12.03
C ILE A 9 6.03 0.35 -11.66
N SER A 10 6.53 1.40 -12.32
CA SER A 10 7.85 2.00 -12.16
C SER A 10 8.43 1.84 -10.75
N THR A 11 9.58 1.18 -10.71
CA THR A 11 10.47 0.96 -9.57
C THR A 11 11.04 2.29 -9.04
N SER A 12 10.20 3.11 -8.44
CA SER A 12 10.63 4.16 -7.53
C SER A 12 11.12 3.49 -6.24
N LYS A 13 12.37 3.00 -6.24
CA LYS A 13 13.14 2.58 -5.06
C LYS A 13 12.28 1.83 -4.02
N ALA A 14 11.89 0.60 -4.35
CA ALA A 14 10.99 -0.24 -3.56
C ALA A 14 11.21 -0.06 -2.05
N LYS A 15 10.15 0.36 -1.32
CA LYS A 15 10.17 0.53 0.15
C LYS A 15 10.75 -0.68 0.90
N SER A 16 10.74 -1.86 0.27
CA SER A 16 11.41 -3.07 0.75
C SER A 16 12.93 -2.98 0.93
N SER A 17 13.61 -1.97 0.37
CA SER A 17 15.07 -1.80 0.46
C SER A 17 15.51 -0.67 1.39
N SER A 18 14.58 0.05 2.00
CA SER A 18 14.85 1.16 2.91
C SER A 18 14.70 0.69 4.35
N LYS A 19 15.69 0.97 5.19
CA LYS A 19 15.83 0.46 6.58
C LYS A 19 14.69 0.95 7.51
N ASP A 20 13.96 1.96 7.05
CA ASP A 20 12.90 2.67 7.77
C ASP A 20 11.51 2.03 7.62
N PHE A 21 11.32 1.06 6.72
CA PHE A 21 10.04 0.38 6.55
C PHE A 21 10.01 -0.98 7.25
N LYS A 22 8.94 -1.24 8.00
CA LYS A 22 8.64 -2.56 8.59
C LYS A 22 7.51 -3.22 7.82
N ARG A 23 7.70 -4.49 7.45
CA ARG A 23 6.65 -5.28 6.79
C ARG A 23 5.61 -5.72 7.83
N THR A 24 4.38 -5.27 7.64
CA THR A 24 3.24 -5.66 8.47
C THR A 24 2.23 -6.43 7.63
N THR A 25 1.83 -7.62 8.08
CA THR A 25 0.76 -8.41 7.46
C THR A 25 -0.51 -8.21 8.28
N VAL A 26 -1.54 -7.64 7.67
CA VAL A 26 -2.86 -7.45 8.29
C VAL A 26 -3.95 -8.11 7.45
N TYR A 27 -5.00 -8.56 8.12
CA TYR A 27 -6.20 -9.05 7.44
C TYR A 27 -7.11 -7.87 7.12
N LEU A 28 -7.45 -7.72 5.84
CA LEU A 28 -8.44 -6.76 5.36
C LEU A 28 -9.63 -7.54 4.77
N THR A 29 -10.83 -6.96 4.83
CA THR A 29 -11.98 -7.53 4.14
C THR A 29 -11.75 -7.50 2.63
N GLN A 30 -12.37 -8.42 1.88
CA GLN A 30 -12.22 -8.48 0.42
C GLN A 30 -12.66 -7.18 -0.26
N GLU A 31 -13.72 -6.54 0.26
CA GLU A 31 -14.20 -5.26 -0.25
C GLU A 31 -13.16 -4.15 -0.03
N LEU A 32 -12.58 -4.07 1.16
CA LEU A 32 -11.58 -3.06 1.48
C LEU A 32 -10.32 -3.23 0.63
N HIS A 33 -9.85 -4.47 0.45
CA HIS A 33 -8.73 -4.76 -0.43
C HIS A 33 -9.01 -4.35 -1.90
N ARG A 34 -10.23 -4.59 -2.41
CA ARG A 34 -10.62 -4.14 -3.76
C ARG A 34 -10.63 -2.62 -3.88
N ARG A 35 -11.14 -1.91 -2.86
CA ARG A 35 -11.16 -0.44 -2.83
C ARG A 35 -9.75 0.14 -2.77
N LEU A 36 -8.89 -0.43 -1.93
CA LEU A 36 -7.47 -0.04 -1.81
C LEU A 36 -6.75 -0.22 -3.15
N LYS A 37 -6.93 -1.37 -3.80
CA LYS A 37 -6.35 -1.65 -5.13
C LYS A 37 -6.87 -0.71 -6.20
N ARG A 38 -8.14 -0.30 -6.14
CA ARG A 38 -8.69 0.66 -7.09
C ARG A 38 -8.11 2.06 -6.86
N ALA A 39 -8.00 2.48 -5.61
CA ALA A 39 -7.39 3.76 -5.25
C ALA A 39 -5.91 3.85 -5.66
N SER A 40 -5.15 2.76 -5.52
CA SER A 40 -3.75 2.70 -5.98
C SER A 40 -3.61 2.90 -7.48
N LEU A 41 -4.55 2.36 -8.27
CA LEU A 41 -4.56 2.52 -9.72
C LEU A 41 -5.00 3.92 -10.15
N ASP A 42 -6.00 4.50 -9.46
CA ASP A 42 -6.52 5.84 -9.75
C ASP A 42 -5.50 6.94 -9.45
N LYS A 43 -4.72 6.76 -8.37
CA LYS A 43 -3.74 7.74 -7.90
C LYS A 43 -2.31 7.49 -8.39
N GLU A 44 -2.08 6.41 -9.13
CA GLU A 44 -0.73 5.95 -9.51
C GLU A 44 0.21 5.81 -8.30
N MET A 45 -0.33 5.36 -7.16
CA MET A 45 0.37 5.23 -5.88
C MET A 45 0.47 3.76 -5.45
N GLU A 46 1.49 3.42 -4.65
CA GLU A 46 1.58 2.09 -4.07
C GLU A 46 0.48 1.88 -3.01
N MET A 47 -0.09 0.67 -2.94
CA MET A 47 -1.09 0.33 -1.90
C MET A 47 -0.54 0.53 -0.49
N SER A 48 0.76 0.26 -0.29
CA SER A 48 1.45 0.48 0.97
C SER A 48 1.50 1.94 1.37
N ASP A 49 1.61 2.86 0.40
CA ASP A 49 1.63 4.30 0.65
C ASP A 49 0.25 4.81 1.10
N ILE A 50 -0.81 4.36 0.41
CA ILE A 50 -2.19 4.66 0.78
C ILE A 50 -2.52 4.10 2.17
N ALA A 51 -2.07 2.87 2.46
CA ALA A 51 -2.26 2.26 3.77
C ALA A 51 -1.50 3.00 4.88
N GLU A 52 -0.24 3.39 4.61
CA GLU A 52 0.58 4.18 5.54
C GLU A 52 -0.08 5.53 5.86
N ALA A 53 -0.53 6.27 4.85
CA ALA A 53 -1.23 7.53 5.03
C ALA A 53 -2.54 7.39 5.80
N ALA A 54 -3.33 6.34 5.53
CA ALA A 54 -4.57 6.08 6.25
C ALA A 54 -4.32 5.71 7.72
N ILE A 55 -3.29 4.91 7.99
CA ILE A 55 -2.89 4.54 9.37
C ILE A 55 -2.36 5.78 10.10
N ALA A 56 -1.53 6.59 9.47
CA ALA A 56 -0.98 7.81 10.05
C ALA A 56 -2.09 8.83 10.38
N ALA A 57 -3.02 9.05 9.47
CA ALA A 57 -4.17 9.93 9.71
C ALA A 57 -5.03 9.43 10.87
N TRP A 58 -5.33 8.13 10.90
CA TRP A 58 -6.09 7.55 12.00
C TRP A 58 -5.36 7.71 13.35
N LEU A 59 -4.04 7.49 13.38
CA LEU A 59 -3.24 7.67 14.59
C LEU A 59 -3.16 9.13 15.03
N ASP A 60 -3.01 10.09 14.11
CA ASP A 60 -3.01 11.53 14.41
C ASP A 60 -4.34 11.96 15.04
N GLU A 61 -5.47 11.51 14.47
CA GLU A 61 -6.81 11.76 15.00
C GLU A 61 -7.05 11.09 16.37
N HIS A 62 -6.34 10.01 16.67
CA HIS A 62 -6.50 9.22 17.90
C HIS A 62 -5.26 9.30 18.80
N SER A 63 -4.42 10.34 18.64
CA SER A 63 -3.22 10.59 19.44
C SER A 63 -3.57 11.10 20.85
N ASP A 64 -4.23 10.24 21.62
CA ASP A 64 -4.21 10.20 23.09
C ASP A 64 -3.49 8.91 23.52
N VAL A 65 -2.30 8.67 22.95
CA VAL A 65 -1.43 7.51 23.22
C VAL A 65 -0.02 7.97 23.51
#